data_AF-Q6YPQ6-F1
#
_entry.id   AF-Q6YPQ6-F1
#
_cell.length_a   1.000
_cell.length_b   1.000
_cell.length_c   1.000
_cell.angle_alpha   90.00
_cell.angle_beta   90.00
_cell.angle_gamma   90.00
#
_symmetry.space_group_name_H-M   'P 1'
#
loop_
_entity.id
_entity.type
_entity.pdbx_description
1 polymer ?
#
loop_
_entity_poly.entity_id
_entity_poly.type
_entity_poly.pdbx_seq_one_letter_code
_entity_poly.pdbx_strand_id
1 'polypeptide(L)'
;MGCIFGYDKTQKIRIKQRYFTSEGRVNWQDEDSWDREFDELGRIIKSIIYTSDSNSEEDKQVNWDSDYTYYCFYDQQGKQLHSVTRNRHYKLENGKIQVDWASEKTFDQKFNDDGSRNMRYFTQDGKINWENENTCNYDAIGNTQNLEGTQISSQERELEGKLQVYKKEAYNYVLEIEIT
;
A
#
# COMPACT_ATOMS: atom_id res chain seq x y z
N MET A 1 8.01 21.35 13.28
CA MET A 1 7.13 20.27 12.80
C MET A 1 5.70 20.67 13.14
N GLY A 2 4.81 20.76 12.15
CA GLY A 2 3.41 21.14 12.35
C GLY A 2 2.49 20.03 11.83
N CYS A 3 1.50 19.64 12.63
CA CYS A 3 0.48 18.66 12.27
C CYS A 3 -0.89 19.32 12.24
N ILE A 4 -1.65 19.09 11.17
CA ILE A 4 -3.03 19.55 11.03
C ILE A 4 -3.94 18.33 10.99
N PHE A 5 -4.98 18.33 11.83
CA PHE A 5 -5.97 17.25 11.95
C PHE A 5 -7.27 17.65 11.25
N GLY A 6 -7.80 16.77 10.40
CA GLY A 6 -9.11 16.92 9.79
C GLY A 6 -9.97 15.68 10.01
N TYR A 7 -11.19 15.86 10.50
CA TYR A 7 -12.19 14.79 10.62
C TYR A 7 -13.23 14.95 9.51
N ASP A 8 -13.57 13.87 8.83
CA ASP A 8 -14.71 13.81 7.91
C ASP A 8 -15.75 12.80 8.41
N LYS A 9 -17.03 13.05 8.10
CA LYS A 9 -18.22 12.28 8.53
C LYS A 9 -18.24 10.83 8.03
N THR A 10 -17.24 10.43 7.24
CA THR A 10 -17.03 9.12 6.64
C THR A 10 -16.29 8.12 7.56
N GLN A 11 -16.05 8.48 8.83
CA GLN A 11 -15.27 7.71 9.82
C GLN A 11 -13.80 7.47 9.47
N LYS A 12 -13.29 8.17 8.44
CA LYS A 12 -11.86 8.19 8.10
C LYS A 12 -11.19 9.39 8.77
N ILE A 13 -10.01 9.16 9.34
CA ILE A 13 -9.18 10.22 9.90
C ILE A 13 -8.21 10.68 8.82
N ARG A 14 -8.15 11.98 8.56
CA ARG A 14 -7.18 12.57 7.63
C ARG A 14 -6.17 13.41 8.40
N ILE A 15 -4.89 13.08 8.25
CA ILE A 15 -3.80 13.79 8.91
C ILE A 15 -2.87 14.34 7.83
N LYS A 16 -2.50 15.60 8.02
CA LYS A 16 -1.50 16.30 7.20
C LYS A 16 -0.32 16.65 8.08
N GLN A 17 0.88 16.25 7.67
CA GLN A 17 2.13 16.65 8.29
C GLN A 17 2.93 17.51 7.32
N ARG A 18 3.50 18.61 7.82
CA ARG A 18 4.32 19.51 7.01
C ARG A 18 5.66 19.72 7.70
N TYR A 19 6.72 19.38 6.97
CA TYR A 19 8.07 19.83 7.29
C TYR A 19 8.29 21.22 6.72
N PHE A 20 8.98 22.09 7.45
CA PHE A 20 9.22 23.47 7.06
C PHE A 20 10.71 23.71 6.91
N THR A 21 11.07 24.37 5.81
CA THR A 21 12.41 24.92 5.58
C THR A 21 12.74 25.99 6.63
N SER A 22 14.02 26.38 6.71
CA SER A 22 14.46 27.49 7.59
C SER A 22 13.79 28.83 7.26
N GLU A 23 13.27 28.99 6.05
CA GLU A 23 12.55 30.19 5.60
C GLU A 23 11.05 30.15 5.93
N GLY A 24 10.57 29.12 6.62
CA GLY A 24 9.17 28.98 7.01
C GLY A 24 8.24 28.51 5.88
N ARG A 25 8.78 28.10 4.73
CA ARG A 25 8.03 27.47 3.64
C ARG A 25 7.95 25.96 3.84
N VAL A 26 6.87 25.33 3.40
CA VAL A 26 6.74 23.87 3.41
C VAL A 26 7.81 23.24 2.49
N ASN A 27 8.52 22.22 2.99
CA ASN A 27 9.39 21.37 2.19
C ASN A 27 8.57 20.17 1.68
N TRP A 28 7.96 20.28 0.50
CA TRP A 28 7.00 19.29 0.00
C TRP A 28 7.60 17.93 -0.35
N GLN A 29 8.87 17.90 -0.75
CA GLN A 29 9.63 16.69 -1.05
C GLN A 29 10.18 15.98 0.19
N ASP A 30 10.04 16.58 1.37
CA ASP A 30 10.49 15.98 2.61
C ASP A 30 9.65 14.73 2.92
N GLU A 31 10.28 13.65 3.39
CA GLU A 31 9.55 12.43 3.74
C GLU A 31 8.60 12.64 4.93
N ASP A 32 8.83 13.69 5.73
CA ASP A 32 7.94 14.14 6.80
C ASP A 32 6.83 15.09 6.33
N SER A 33 6.75 15.42 5.04
CA SER A 33 5.67 16.19 4.43
C SER A 33 4.70 15.28 3.65
N TRP A 34 3.62 14.86 4.30
CA TRP A 34 2.70 13.86 3.75
C TRP A 34 1.23 14.13 4.08
N ASP A 35 0.34 13.54 3.28
CA ASP A 35 -1.08 13.38 3.59
C ASP A 35 -1.37 11.89 3.79
N ARG A 36 -1.96 11.54 4.95
CA ARG A 36 -2.37 10.16 5.25
C ARG A 36 -3.84 10.09 5.62
N GLU A 37 -4.46 9.01 5.17
CA GLU A 37 -5.79 8.61 5.60
C GLU A 37 -5.71 7.33 6.43
N PHE A 38 -6.52 7.28 7.48
CA PHE A 38 -6.64 6.15 8.38
C PHE A 38 -8.07 5.65 8.42
N ASP A 39 -8.24 4.35 8.60
CA ASP A 39 -9.54 3.75 8.89
C ASP A 39 -9.95 3.96 10.36
N GLU A 40 -11.14 3.48 10.71
CA GLU A 40 -11.73 3.54 12.06
C GLU A 40 -10.88 2.90 13.16
N LEU A 41 -9.99 1.98 12.79
CA LEU A 41 -9.08 1.30 13.72
C LEU A 41 -7.71 1.99 13.82
N GLY A 42 -7.54 3.13 13.13
CA GLY A 42 -6.29 3.88 13.10
C GLY A 42 -5.22 3.29 12.19
N ARG A 43 -5.58 2.40 11.26
CA ARG A 43 -4.64 1.82 10.29
C ARG A 43 -4.54 2.72 9.06
N ILE A 44 -3.32 2.94 8.55
CA ILE A 44 -3.11 3.71 7.31
C ILE A 44 -3.75 2.96 6.15
N ILE A 45 -4.62 3.65 5.40
CA ILE A 45 -5.22 3.16 4.14
C ILE A 45 -4.67 3.91 2.92
N LYS A 46 -4.11 5.10 3.12
CA LYS A 46 -3.51 5.93 2.07
C LYS A 46 -2.37 6.76 2.63
N SER A 47 -1.24 6.80 1.93
CA SER A 47 -0.11 7.69 2.20
C SER A 47 0.31 8.35 0.90
N ILE A 48 0.44 9.67 0.90
CA ILE A 48 0.80 10.48 -0.27
C ILE A 48 1.95 11.40 0.09
N ILE A 49 3.01 11.37 -0.72
CA ILE A 49 4.10 12.35 -0.71
C ILE A 49 4.03 13.21 -1.99
N TYR A 50 4.58 14.41 -1.92
CA TYR A 50 4.51 15.41 -2.97
C TYR A 50 5.85 15.61 -3.68
N THR A 51 5.79 16.09 -4.92
CA THR A 51 7.00 16.42 -5.69
C THR A 51 7.64 17.70 -5.18
N SER A 52 8.92 17.89 -5.49
CA SER A 52 9.65 19.15 -5.26
C SER A 52 9.05 20.35 -5.96
N ASP A 53 8.30 20.13 -7.05
CA ASP A 53 7.69 21.17 -7.86
C ASP A 53 6.40 21.72 -7.24
N SER A 54 5.94 21.10 -6.15
CA SER A 54 4.84 21.60 -5.33
C SER A 54 5.27 22.89 -4.64
N ASN A 55 4.50 23.96 -4.81
CA ASN A 55 4.82 25.28 -4.23
C ASN A 55 3.79 25.73 -3.18
N SER A 56 2.61 25.13 -3.15
CA SER A 56 1.46 25.49 -2.31
C SER A 56 0.59 24.26 -2.04
N GLU A 57 -0.42 24.38 -1.16
CA GLU A 57 -1.39 23.30 -0.98
C GLU A 57 -2.29 23.10 -2.22
N GLU A 58 -2.56 24.20 -2.93
CA GLU A 58 -3.45 24.24 -4.07
C GLU A 58 -2.81 23.60 -5.32
N ASP A 59 -1.49 23.68 -5.43
CA ASP A 59 -0.74 23.27 -6.64
C ASP A 59 0.13 22.03 -6.41
N LYS A 60 0.00 21.38 -5.25
CA LYS A 60 0.84 20.23 -4.92
C LYS A 60 0.58 19.06 -5.88
N GLN A 61 1.67 18.48 -6.37
CA GLN A 61 1.63 17.34 -7.27
C GLN A 61 2.07 16.10 -6.50
N VAL A 62 1.33 15.00 -6.67
CA VAL A 62 1.67 13.73 -6.03
C VAL A 62 2.93 13.16 -6.67
N ASN A 63 3.88 12.77 -5.83
CA ASN A 63 5.02 11.99 -6.26
C ASN A 63 4.62 10.51 -6.28
N TRP A 64 4.04 10.07 -7.40
CA TRP A 64 3.59 8.68 -7.57
C TRP A 64 4.75 7.69 -7.45
N ASP A 65 5.91 8.03 -8.00
CA ASP A 65 7.09 7.14 -8.01
C ASP A 65 7.76 7.00 -6.62
N SER A 66 7.32 7.76 -5.61
CA SER A 66 7.83 7.64 -4.24
C SER A 66 7.37 6.34 -3.58
N ASP A 67 8.29 5.61 -2.96
CA ASP A 67 8.01 4.42 -2.13
C ASP A 67 7.04 4.68 -0.97
N TYR A 68 6.88 5.95 -0.59
CA TYR A 68 6.00 6.39 0.48
C TYR A 68 4.62 6.84 -0.02
N THR A 69 4.40 6.84 -1.34
CA THR A 69 3.11 7.03 -1.98
C THR A 69 2.48 5.67 -2.25
N TYR A 70 1.55 5.26 -1.40
CA TYR A 70 0.95 3.93 -1.48
C TYR A 70 -0.45 3.88 -0.88
N TYR A 71 -1.17 2.83 -1.26
CA TYR A 71 -2.52 2.54 -0.76
C TYR A 71 -2.50 1.18 -0.07
N CYS A 72 -3.14 1.10 1.09
CA CYS A 72 -3.27 -0.12 1.87
C CYS A 72 -4.74 -0.54 1.94
N PHE A 73 -5.00 -1.81 1.65
CA PHE A 73 -6.33 -2.40 1.72
C PHE A 73 -6.34 -3.53 2.74
N TYR A 74 -7.39 -3.55 3.56
CA TYR A 74 -7.61 -4.56 4.59
C TYR A 74 -8.94 -5.27 4.32
N ASP A 75 -8.96 -6.60 4.46
CA ASP A 75 -10.15 -7.43 4.20
C ASP A 75 -11.14 -7.52 5.37
N GLN A 76 -10.70 -7.25 6.62
CA GLN A 76 -11.55 -7.38 7.81
C GLN A 76 -11.47 -6.21 8.81
N GLN A 77 -12.63 -5.92 9.43
CA GLN A 77 -12.85 -5.07 10.59
C GLN A 77 -12.47 -5.78 11.90
N GLY A 78 -11.21 -6.21 12.04
CA GLY A 78 -10.79 -6.95 13.24
C GLY A 78 -9.29 -7.07 13.35
N LYS A 79 -8.82 -7.29 14.58
CA LYS A 79 -7.41 -7.28 15.04
C LYS A 79 -6.43 -7.87 14.01
N GLN A 80 -5.22 -7.29 13.99
CA GLN A 80 -4.06 -7.61 13.13
C GLN A 80 -3.80 -9.10 12.82
N LEU A 81 -4.26 -10.02 13.68
CA LEU A 81 -4.12 -11.48 13.52
C LEU A 81 -4.95 -12.13 12.39
N HIS A 82 -5.95 -11.45 11.82
CA HIS A 82 -6.77 -12.02 10.73
C HIS A 82 -6.83 -11.12 9.49
N SER A 83 -5.95 -10.12 9.41
CA SER A 83 -5.99 -9.16 8.30
C SER A 83 -5.16 -9.61 7.12
N VAL A 84 -5.75 -9.60 5.92
CA VAL A 84 -4.98 -9.49 4.68
C VAL A 84 -4.67 -8.01 4.47
N THR A 85 -3.40 -7.66 4.56
CA THR A 85 -2.89 -6.34 4.17
C THR A 85 -2.41 -6.41 2.73
N ARG A 86 -2.93 -5.54 1.89
CA ARG A 86 -2.50 -5.40 0.50
C ARG A 86 -1.93 -4.02 0.32
N ASN A 87 -0.63 -3.92 0.07
CA ASN A 87 0.01 -2.65 -0.24
C ASN A 87 0.15 -2.54 -1.77
N ARG A 88 -0.23 -1.41 -2.32
CA ARG A 88 -0.08 -1.08 -3.74
C ARG A 88 0.71 0.21 -3.85
N HIS A 89 1.88 0.09 -4.47
CA HIS A 89 2.65 1.21 -4.97
C HIS A 89 2.23 1.50 -6.40
N TYR A 90 2.33 2.77 -6.78
CA TYR A 90 1.87 3.25 -8.08
C TYR A 90 2.99 4.00 -8.76
N LYS A 91 2.90 4.14 -10.07
CA LYS A 91 3.80 4.96 -10.86
C LYS A 91 3.03 5.68 -11.94
N LEU A 92 3.59 6.78 -12.42
CA LEU A 92 3.02 7.51 -13.54
C LEU A 92 3.62 6.99 -14.85
N GLU A 93 2.80 6.34 -15.68
CA GLU A 93 3.23 5.83 -16.97
C GLU A 93 2.34 6.40 -18.08
N ASN A 94 2.94 7.17 -18.99
CA ASN A 94 2.24 7.87 -20.07
C ASN A 94 1.09 8.76 -19.58
N GLY A 95 1.30 9.46 -18.46
CA GLY A 95 0.30 10.36 -17.86
C GLY A 95 -0.87 9.64 -17.20
N LYS A 96 -0.78 8.32 -16.96
CA LYS A 96 -1.78 7.53 -16.26
C LYS A 96 -1.14 6.84 -15.06
N ILE A 97 -1.84 6.86 -13.93
CA ILE A 97 -1.43 6.12 -12.75
C ILE A 97 -1.63 4.63 -13.02
N GLN A 98 -0.58 3.85 -12.78
CA GLN A 98 -0.61 2.40 -12.87
C GLN A 98 -0.02 1.80 -11.62
N VAL A 99 -0.48 0.60 -11.23
CA VAL A 99 0.14 -0.15 -10.13
C VAL A 99 1.53 -0.56 -10.57
N ASP A 100 2.54 -0.25 -9.76
CA ASP A 100 3.88 -0.75 -9.98
C ASP A 100 4.03 -2.15 -9.37
N TRP A 101 3.59 -3.17 -10.12
CA TRP A 101 3.53 -4.54 -9.60
C TRP A 101 4.89 -5.10 -9.19
N ALA A 102 5.98 -4.71 -9.85
CA ALA A 102 7.31 -5.19 -9.53
C ALA A 102 7.97 -4.44 -8.35
N SER A 103 7.33 -3.37 -7.83
CA SER A 103 7.84 -2.64 -6.67
C SER A 103 7.86 -3.52 -5.42
N GLU A 104 8.91 -3.41 -4.60
CA GLU A 104 8.98 -4.04 -3.28
C GLU A 104 7.93 -3.50 -2.29
N LYS A 105 7.27 -2.39 -2.65
CA LYS A 105 6.15 -1.85 -1.87
C LYS A 105 4.81 -2.42 -2.34
N THR A 106 4.76 -3.12 -3.48
CA THR A 106 3.57 -3.83 -3.94
C THR A 106 3.60 -5.28 -3.47
N PHE A 107 2.84 -5.57 -2.41
CA PHE A 107 2.80 -6.91 -1.83
C PHE A 107 1.43 -7.26 -1.26
N ASP A 108 1.18 -8.55 -1.09
CA ASP A 108 0.11 -9.09 -0.26
C ASP A 108 0.68 -9.79 0.97
N GLN A 109 0.13 -9.45 2.11
CA GLN A 109 0.40 -10.09 3.39
C GLN A 109 -0.89 -10.66 3.96
N LYS A 110 -0.87 -11.92 4.39
CA LYS A 110 -1.98 -12.54 5.13
C LYS A 110 -1.49 -13.04 6.47
N PHE A 111 -2.19 -12.70 7.54
CA PHE A 111 -2.04 -13.35 8.85
C PHE A 111 -3.07 -14.47 8.99
N ASN A 112 -2.62 -15.63 9.49
CA ASN A 112 -3.46 -16.79 9.75
C ASN A 112 -3.72 -16.94 11.26
N ASP A 113 -4.77 -17.67 11.61
CA ASP A 113 -5.25 -17.84 12.99
C ASP A 113 -4.23 -18.53 13.91
N ASP A 114 -3.35 -19.35 13.35
CA ASP A 114 -2.26 -20.02 14.06
C ASP A 114 -1.08 -19.09 14.34
N GLY A 115 -1.15 -17.82 13.92
CA GLY A 115 -0.08 -16.83 14.03
C GLY A 115 0.92 -16.86 12.88
N SER A 116 0.83 -17.82 11.96
CA SER A 116 1.63 -17.84 10.74
C SER A 116 1.25 -16.69 9.80
N ARG A 117 2.15 -16.32 8.88
CA ARG A 117 1.85 -15.28 7.89
C ARG A 117 2.43 -15.62 6.53
N ASN A 118 1.75 -15.17 5.48
CA ASN A 118 2.17 -15.38 4.10
C ASN A 118 2.48 -14.02 3.47
N MET A 119 3.63 -13.91 2.80
CA MET A 119 4.06 -12.73 2.04
C MET A 119 4.18 -13.07 0.56
N ARG A 120 3.65 -12.22 -0.31
CA ARG A 120 3.69 -12.38 -1.76
C ARG A 120 4.08 -11.08 -2.43
N TYR A 121 5.16 -11.12 -3.21
CA TYR A 121 5.58 -10.06 -4.11
C TYR A 121 5.22 -10.43 -5.54
N PHE A 122 5.25 -9.46 -6.45
CA PHE A 122 4.78 -9.66 -7.81
C PHE A 122 5.83 -9.34 -8.87
N THR A 123 5.65 -9.94 -10.05
CA THR A 123 6.35 -9.62 -11.29
C THR A 123 5.68 -8.42 -11.96
N GLN A 124 6.30 -7.86 -12.99
CA GLN A 124 5.76 -6.71 -13.74
C GLN A 124 4.37 -6.98 -14.35
N ASP A 125 4.06 -8.22 -14.73
CA ASP A 125 2.74 -8.63 -15.23
C ASP A 125 1.74 -8.98 -14.11
N GLY A 126 2.09 -8.66 -12.85
CA GLY A 126 1.24 -8.84 -11.68
C GLY A 126 1.05 -10.29 -11.24
N LYS A 127 1.89 -11.22 -11.68
CA LYS A 127 1.90 -12.60 -11.15
C LYS A 127 2.75 -12.66 -9.89
N ILE A 128 2.55 -13.68 -9.06
CA ILE A 128 3.40 -13.86 -7.87
C ILE A 128 4.83 -14.13 -8.34
N ASN A 129 5.77 -13.37 -7.81
CA ASN A 129 7.19 -13.57 -8.01
C ASN A 129 7.72 -14.53 -6.94
N TRP A 130 7.67 -15.83 -7.24
CA TRP A 130 8.20 -16.88 -6.36
C TRP A 130 9.72 -16.89 -6.24
N GLU A 131 10.43 -16.19 -7.13
CA GLU A 131 11.89 -16.02 -7.06
C GLU A 131 12.30 -14.85 -6.16
N ASN A 132 11.36 -13.98 -5.78
CA ASN A 132 11.63 -12.93 -4.81
C ASN A 132 11.88 -13.55 -3.43
N GLU A 133 13.01 -13.21 -2.81
CA GLU A 133 13.42 -13.75 -1.51
C GLU A 133 12.42 -13.47 -0.37
N ASN A 134 11.61 -12.43 -0.51
CA ASN A 134 10.59 -12.05 0.46
C ASN A 134 9.23 -12.70 0.18
N THR A 135 9.05 -13.37 -0.96
CA THR A 135 7.86 -14.20 -1.23
C THR A 135 7.98 -15.53 -0.48
N CYS A 136 7.31 -15.64 0.67
CA CYS A 136 7.47 -16.81 1.53
C CYS A 136 6.27 -17.01 2.48
N ASN A 137 6.27 -18.16 3.16
CA ASN A 137 5.39 -18.46 4.29
C ASN A 137 6.24 -18.44 5.56
N TYR A 138 5.81 -17.69 6.55
CA TYR A 138 6.39 -17.67 7.89
C TYR A 138 5.52 -18.49 8.81
N ASP A 139 6.12 -19.34 9.63
CA ASP A 139 5.41 -19.98 10.74
C ASP A 139 5.06 -18.97 11.85
N ALA A 140 4.34 -19.43 12.88
CA ALA A 140 3.88 -18.60 14.00
C ALA A 140 5.00 -17.96 14.84
N ILE A 141 6.22 -18.47 14.73
CA ILE A 141 7.40 -17.97 15.45
C ILE A 141 8.35 -17.17 14.54
N GLY A 142 7.95 -16.96 13.27
CA GLY A 142 8.64 -16.09 12.32
C GLY A 142 9.74 -16.78 11.51
N ASN A 143 9.87 -18.11 11.57
CA ASN A 143 10.82 -18.81 10.70
C ASN A 143 10.26 -18.90 9.28
N THR A 144 11.13 -18.70 8.31
CA THR A 144 10.80 -18.93 6.90
C THR A 144 10.69 -20.41 6.63
N GLN A 145 9.55 -20.83 6.11
CA GLN A 145 9.45 -22.09 5.39
C GLN A 145 9.82 -21.80 3.94
N ASN A 146 11.11 -21.96 3.62
CA ASN A 146 11.57 -21.88 2.23
C ASN A 146 10.87 -22.99 1.45
N LEU A 147 10.07 -22.62 0.46
CA LEU A 147 9.42 -23.53 -0.49
C LEU A 147 10.41 -24.03 -1.54
N GLU A 148 11.63 -24.41 -1.15
CA GLU A 148 12.54 -25.09 -2.06
C GLU A 148 11.93 -26.46 -2.43
N GLY A 149 11.29 -26.51 -3.60
CA GLY A 149 10.86 -27.77 -4.23
C GLY A 149 9.44 -28.24 -3.92
N THR A 150 8.64 -27.51 -3.15
CA THR A 150 7.23 -27.90 -2.95
C THR A 150 6.37 -27.39 -4.10
N GLN A 151 5.90 -28.30 -4.95
CA GLN A 151 4.80 -28.04 -5.89
C GLN A 151 3.67 -27.31 -5.15
N ILE A 152 3.48 -26.02 -5.43
CA ILE A 152 2.30 -25.26 -5.04
C ILE A 152 1.10 -26.12 -5.39
N SER A 153 0.33 -26.52 -4.37
CA SER A 153 -0.76 -27.45 -4.54
C SER A 153 -1.82 -26.84 -5.46
N SER A 154 -2.54 -27.66 -6.21
CA SER A 154 -3.59 -27.19 -7.14
C SER A 154 -4.66 -26.34 -6.44
N GLN A 155 -4.86 -26.55 -5.13
CA GLN A 155 -5.77 -25.77 -4.29
C GLN A 155 -5.27 -24.34 -4.02
N GLU A 156 -3.96 -24.16 -3.84
CA GLU A 156 -3.36 -22.83 -3.68
C GLU A 156 -3.49 -22.02 -4.98
N ARG A 157 -3.29 -22.67 -6.14
CA ARG A 157 -3.54 -22.04 -7.47
C ARG A 157 -5.00 -21.67 -7.71
N GLU A 158 -5.95 -22.43 -7.16
CA GLU A 158 -7.39 -22.15 -7.29
C GLU A 158 -7.82 -20.98 -6.37
N LEU A 159 -7.26 -20.90 -5.16
CA LEU A 159 -7.42 -19.74 -4.27
C LEU A 159 -6.78 -18.47 -4.88
N GLU A 160 -5.65 -18.60 -5.59
CA GLU A 160 -4.99 -17.52 -6.35
C GLU A 160 -5.87 -16.98 -7.51
N GLY A 161 -6.63 -17.85 -8.17
CA GLY A 161 -7.61 -17.45 -9.18
C GLY A 161 -8.71 -16.53 -8.64
N LYS A 162 -9.10 -16.71 -7.37
CA LYS A 162 -10.07 -15.84 -6.67
C LYS A 162 -9.43 -14.52 -6.22
N LEU A 163 -8.13 -14.52 -5.89
CA LEU A 163 -7.35 -13.32 -5.56
C LEU A 163 -7.21 -12.34 -6.74
N GLN A 164 -7.19 -12.84 -7.98
CA GLN A 164 -7.19 -12.01 -9.20
C GLN A 164 -8.45 -11.12 -9.32
N VAL A 165 -9.58 -11.49 -8.71
CA VAL A 165 -10.81 -10.68 -8.71
C VAL A 165 -10.62 -9.37 -7.94
N TYR A 166 -9.83 -9.39 -6.86
CA TYR A 166 -9.52 -8.19 -6.04
C TYR A 166 -8.61 -7.19 -6.76
N LYS A 167 -7.84 -7.61 -7.78
CA LYS A 167 -7.05 -6.69 -8.62
C LYS A 167 -7.92 -5.66 -9.33
N LYS A 168 -9.17 -6.02 -9.63
CA LYS A 168 -10.15 -5.14 -10.27
C LYS A 168 -10.72 -4.10 -9.29
N GLU A 169 -10.84 -4.43 -8.01
CA GLU A 169 -11.36 -3.53 -6.97
C GLU A 169 -10.35 -2.44 -6.57
N ALA A 170 -9.05 -2.78 -6.45
CA ALA A 170 -8.01 -1.79 -6.21
C ALA A 170 -7.89 -0.77 -7.36
N TYR A 171 -8.06 -1.24 -8.61
CA TYR A 171 -8.08 -0.41 -9.81
C TYR A 171 -9.29 0.55 -9.84
N ASN A 172 -10.47 0.08 -9.42
CA ASN A 172 -11.67 0.93 -9.33
C ASN A 172 -11.56 2.00 -8.22
N TYR A 173 -10.91 1.70 -7.09
CA TYR A 173 -10.75 2.67 -6.00
C TYR A 173 -9.88 3.87 -6.38
N VAL A 174 -8.85 3.67 -7.21
CA VAL A 174 -8.01 4.77 -7.73
C VAL A 174 -8.79 5.61 -8.74
N LEU A 175 -9.57 4.97 -9.63
CA LEU A 175 -10.37 5.67 -10.63
C LEU A 175 -11.54 6.47 -10.03
N GLU A 176 -12.16 6.01 -8.95
CA GLU A 176 -13.24 6.77 -8.28
C GLU A 176 -12.72 8.01 -7.53
N ILE A 177 -11.46 8.04 -7.12
CA ILE A 177 -10.85 9.21 -6.45
C ILE A 177 -10.44 10.30 -7.47
N GLU A 178 -10.16 9.94 -8.73
CA GLU A 178 -9.75 10.91 -9.76
C GLU A 178 -10.92 11.51 -10.57
N ILE A 179 -12.16 11.03 -10.39
CA ILE A 179 -13.34 11.50 -11.15
C ILE A 179 -14.25 12.45 -10.32
N THR A 180 -13.87 12.83 -9.09
CA THR A 180 -14.69 13.75 -8.27
C THR A 180 -13.98 15.03 -7.88
#